data_AF-D7DJ61-F1
#
_entry.id   AF-D7DJ61-F1
#
_cell.length_a   1.000
_cell.length_b   1.000
_cell.length_c   1.000
_cell.angle_alpha   90.00
_cell.angle_beta   90.00
_cell.angle_gamma   90.00
#
_symmetry.space_group_name_H-M   'P 1'
#
loop_
_entity.id
_entity.type
_entity.pdbx_description
1 polymer ?
#
loop_
_entity_poly.entity_id
_entity_poly.type
_entity_poly.pdbx_seq_one_letter_code
_entity_poly.pdbx_strand_id
1 'polypeptide(L)'
;MTKKIAGLTFAVLASVFTANANAGCADISYTTLQQAANFARALGNTGGLSLNMWATFVDETGKVCAVVNTGVKGELAGNSQWLGSRVISAQKANTGNAFSLNGLAISSGALYAAVQPGGSLYGLQESNPVDAEAAYKGPATSFGKANDPLVGTRVGGVNVFGGGLPLYKNGVKIGGIGVSGDTSCTDHAFVWKMRQILAMEPAASVTQVEKLKLTGTFAALGDHPTCIGGAIGDQSGFVASAP
;
A
#
# COMPACT_ATOMS: atom_id res chain seq x y z
N MET A 1 -48.88 36.45 -37.16
CA MET A 1 -47.85 35.55 -37.71
C MET A 1 -46.70 35.47 -36.71
N THR A 2 -46.65 34.42 -35.90
CA THR A 2 -45.65 34.26 -34.83
C THR A 2 -45.08 32.86 -34.96
N LYS A 3 -43.96 32.73 -35.69
CA LYS A 3 -43.25 31.45 -35.85
C LYS A 3 -42.42 31.20 -34.61
N LYS A 4 -42.77 30.14 -33.86
CA LYS A 4 -42.01 29.62 -32.72
C LYS A 4 -40.69 29.03 -33.23
N ILE A 5 -39.57 29.49 -32.68
CA ILE A 5 -38.24 28.90 -32.90
C ILE A 5 -38.10 27.77 -31.88
N ALA A 6 -38.04 26.52 -32.36
CA ALA A 6 -37.75 25.36 -31.52
C ALA A 6 -36.23 25.29 -31.29
N GLY A 7 -35.80 25.45 -30.04
CA GLY A 7 -34.41 25.27 -29.62
C GLY A 7 -34.01 23.80 -29.64
N LEU A 8 -33.00 23.46 -30.42
CA LEU A 8 -32.41 22.13 -30.46
C LEU A 8 -31.40 22.03 -29.30
N THR A 9 -31.75 21.34 -28.22
CA THR A 9 -30.80 20.99 -27.15
C THR A 9 -29.86 19.90 -27.64
N PHE A 10 -28.58 20.23 -27.83
CA PHE A 10 -27.51 19.27 -28.03
C PHE A 10 -27.26 18.52 -26.71
N ALA A 11 -27.74 17.28 -26.62
CA ALA A 11 -27.35 16.38 -25.54
C ALA A 11 -25.91 15.92 -25.81
N VAL A 12 -24.95 16.50 -25.09
CA VAL A 12 -23.57 15.98 -25.06
C VAL A 12 -23.59 14.66 -24.31
N LEU A 13 -23.58 13.53 -25.02
CA LEU A 13 -23.26 12.24 -24.42
C LEU A 13 -21.79 12.29 -23.97
N ALA A 14 -21.56 12.52 -22.68
CA ALA A 14 -20.27 12.25 -22.06
C ALA A 14 -20.08 10.72 -22.04
N SER A 15 -19.29 10.21 -22.97
CA SER A 15 -18.80 8.83 -22.94
C SER A 15 -17.91 8.66 -21.72
N VAL A 16 -18.47 8.06 -20.67
CA VAL A 16 -17.71 7.62 -19.50
C VAL A 16 -16.82 6.47 -19.96
N PHE A 17 -15.56 6.76 -20.27
CA PHE A 17 -14.55 5.72 -20.46
C PHE A 17 -14.31 5.08 -19.08
N THR A 18 -14.89 3.90 -18.84
CA THR A 18 -14.45 3.04 -17.75
C THR A 18 -13.06 2.53 -18.11
N ALA A 19 -12.03 3.17 -17.57
CA ALA A 19 -10.67 2.64 -17.64
C ALA A 19 -10.66 1.28 -16.93
N ASN A 20 -10.60 0.20 -17.70
CA ASN A 20 -10.38 -1.13 -17.12
C ASN A 20 -8.95 -1.14 -16.54
N ALA A 21 -8.81 -1.51 -15.26
CA ALA A 21 -7.50 -1.88 -14.74
C ALA A 21 -6.99 -3.09 -15.55
N ASN A 22 -5.75 -3.01 -16.02
CA ASN A 22 -5.16 -4.06 -16.84
C ASN A 22 -4.26 -4.92 -15.95
N ALA A 23 -4.83 -6.03 -15.46
CA ALA A 23 -4.27 -6.99 -14.49
C ALA A 23 -3.00 -7.74 -14.98
N GLY A 24 -1.97 -6.99 -15.37
CA GLY A 24 -0.81 -7.49 -16.10
C GLY A 24 0.52 -7.06 -15.51
N CYS A 25 0.55 -6.45 -14.31
CA CYS A 25 1.77 -5.87 -13.74
C CYS A 25 2.41 -4.79 -14.64
N ALA A 26 1.60 -4.08 -15.43
CA ALA A 26 2.08 -3.08 -16.38
C ALA A 26 2.16 -1.66 -15.78
N ASP A 27 1.48 -1.40 -14.66
CA ASP A 27 1.34 -0.05 -14.13
C ASP A 27 2.59 0.50 -13.45
N ILE A 28 3.37 -0.37 -12.80
CA ILE A 28 4.64 0.00 -12.14
C ILE A 28 5.70 -1.02 -12.55
N SER A 29 6.75 -0.54 -13.19
CA SER A 29 7.93 -1.37 -13.49
C SER A 29 8.78 -1.58 -12.23
N TYR A 30 9.56 -2.67 -12.21
CA TYR A 30 10.52 -2.93 -11.12
C TYR A 30 11.46 -1.74 -10.86
N THR A 31 11.95 -1.08 -11.91
CA THR A 31 12.86 0.07 -11.79
C THR A 31 12.16 1.29 -11.19
N THR A 32 10.92 1.56 -11.61
CA THR A 32 10.09 2.64 -11.03
C THR A 32 9.83 2.39 -9.55
N LEU A 33 9.46 1.17 -9.16
CA LEU A 33 9.26 0.82 -7.74
C LEU A 33 10.55 0.98 -6.92
N GLN A 34 11.69 0.53 -7.47
CA GLN A 34 12.99 0.66 -6.82
C GLN A 34 13.40 2.13 -6.64
N GLN A 35 13.14 2.98 -7.62
CA GLN A 35 13.40 4.42 -7.54
C GLN A 35 12.52 5.08 -6.48
N ALA A 36 11.22 4.76 -6.45
CA ALA A 36 10.31 5.27 -5.43
C ALA A 36 10.77 4.90 -4.00
N ALA A 37 11.24 3.66 -3.80
CA ALA A 37 11.76 3.22 -2.51
C ALA A 37 13.04 3.98 -2.12
N ASN A 38 13.97 4.17 -3.07
CA ASN A 38 15.20 4.92 -2.82
C ASN A 38 14.94 6.40 -2.51
N PHE A 39 14.00 7.03 -3.22
CA PHE A 39 13.61 8.41 -2.95
C PHE A 39 12.89 8.55 -1.62
N ALA A 40 11.96 7.66 -1.28
CA ALA A 40 11.30 7.67 0.03
C ALA A 40 12.31 7.56 1.18
N ARG A 41 13.35 6.72 1.02
CA ARG A 41 14.46 6.64 1.98
C ARG A 41 15.29 7.92 2.04
N ALA A 42 15.61 8.52 0.90
CA ALA A 42 16.41 9.74 0.83
C ALA A 42 15.69 10.96 1.43
N LEU A 43 14.36 11.02 1.34
CA LEU A 43 13.54 12.06 1.96
C LEU A 43 13.56 12.00 3.51
N GLY A 44 14.01 10.89 4.11
CA GLY A 44 14.09 10.73 5.57
C GLY A 44 12.74 10.95 6.25
N ASN A 45 12.74 11.45 7.49
CA ASN A 45 11.55 11.93 8.21
C ASN A 45 10.37 10.94 8.24
N THR A 46 10.65 9.66 8.43
CA THR A 46 9.65 8.59 8.67
C THR A 46 9.68 8.08 10.11
N GLY A 47 10.53 8.68 10.95
CA GLY A 47 10.82 8.22 12.32
C GLY A 47 11.45 6.82 12.35
N GLY A 48 11.40 6.18 13.52
CA GLY A 48 11.75 4.77 13.68
C GLY A 48 13.24 4.49 13.84
N LEU A 49 13.63 3.29 13.45
CA LEU A 49 14.94 2.68 13.66
C LEU A 49 15.94 2.99 12.54
N SER A 50 15.52 3.73 11.50
CA SER A 50 16.34 4.08 10.33
C SER A 50 16.88 2.85 9.58
N LEU A 51 16.07 1.79 9.50
CA LEU A 51 16.44 0.53 8.87
C LEU A 51 16.19 0.54 7.36
N ASN A 52 16.79 -0.44 6.67
CA ASN A 52 16.47 -0.70 5.27
C ASN A 52 15.15 -1.45 5.15
N MET A 53 14.38 -1.14 4.11
CA MET A 53 13.01 -1.60 3.93
C MET A 53 12.88 -2.56 2.75
N TRP A 54 11.90 -3.46 2.82
CA TRP A 54 11.32 -4.15 1.68
C TRP A 54 10.09 -3.40 1.19
N ALA A 55 9.88 -3.36 -0.12
CA ALA A 55 8.65 -2.86 -0.72
C ALA A 55 8.15 -3.83 -1.80
N THR A 56 6.86 -4.09 -1.79
CA THR A 56 6.18 -4.98 -2.74
C THR A 56 5.02 -4.26 -3.39
N PHE A 57 4.88 -4.43 -4.71
CA PHE A 57 3.70 -4.04 -5.49
C PHE A 57 2.94 -5.30 -5.91
N VAL A 58 1.62 -5.29 -5.70
CA VAL A 58 0.69 -6.29 -6.23
C VAL A 58 -0.31 -5.61 -7.16
N ASP A 59 -0.67 -6.26 -8.26
CA ASP A 59 -1.78 -5.81 -9.12
C ASP A 59 -3.14 -5.99 -8.45
N GLU A 60 -4.21 -5.52 -9.09
CA GLU A 60 -5.58 -5.58 -8.59
C GLU A 60 -6.06 -7.02 -8.31
N THR A 61 -5.44 -8.03 -8.92
CA THR A 61 -5.74 -9.45 -8.70
C THR A 61 -4.94 -10.08 -7.56
N GLY A 62 -4.11 -9.29 -6.86
CA GLY A 62 -3.22 -9.75 -5.79
C GLY A 62 -1.96 -10.46 -6.30
N LYS A 63 -1.66 -10.40 -7.60
CA LYS A 63 -0.42 -10.98 -8.16
C LYS A 63 0.74 -10.07 -7.82
N VAL A 64 1.79 -10.61 -7.21
CA VAL A 64 3.03 -9.87 -6.93
C VAL A 64 3.69 -9.52 -8.26
N CYS A 65 3.94 -8.23 -8.46
CA CYS A 65 4.51 -7.69 -9.69
C CYS A 65 5.98 -7.33 -9.54
N ALA A 66 6.38 -6.82 -8.37
CA ALA A 66 7.76 -6.49 -8.08
C ALA A 66 8.01 -6.50 -6.58
N VAL A 67 9.21 -6.94 -6.20
CA VAL A 67 9.74 -6.89 -4.83
C VAL A 67 11.09 -6.20 -4.88
N VAL A 68 11.25 -5.11 -4.13
CA VAL A 68 12.48 -4.31 -4.06
C VAL A 68 12.89 -4.11 -2.60
N ASN A 69 14.12 -3.62 -2.40
CA ASN A 69 14.58 -3.17 -1.09
C ASN A 69 15.51 -1.97 -1.20
N THR A 70 15.76 -1.31 -0.08
CA THR A 70 16.66 -0.13 0.00
C THR A 70 18.08 -0.45 0.50
N GLY A 71 18.34 -1.72 0.81
CA GLY A 71 19.64 -2.20 1.25
C GLY A 71 20.31 -3.05 0.17
N VAL A 72 20.84 -4.20 0.57
CA VAL A 72 21.52 -5.15 -0.32
C VAL A 72 20.53 -6.19 -0.87
N LYS A 73 20.75 -6.64 -2.12
CA LYS A 73 19.93 -7.68 -2.78
C LYS A 73 20.59 -9.05 -2.70
N GLY A 74 19.81 -10.09 -2.98
CA GLY A 74 20.29 -11.47 -3.01
C GLY A 74 20.50 -12.03 -1.60
N GLU A 75 21.40 -12.99 -1.47
CA GLU A 75 21.61 -13.75 -0.24
C GLU A 75 22.03 -12.90 0.97
N LEU A 76 22.69 -11.77 0.74
CA LEU A 76 23.09 -10.82 1.78
C LEU A 76 21.94 -9.91 2.26
N ALA A 77 20.78 -9.95 1.61
CA ALA A 77 19.62 -9.15 1.96
C ALA A 77 19.20 -9.34 3.42
N GLY A 78 19.29 -10.57 3.94
CA GLY A 78 18.93 -10.90 5.33
C GLY A 78 19.82 -10.26 6.40
N ASN A 79 21.01 -9.77 6.01
CA ASN A 79 21.92 -9.06 6.91
C ASN A 79 21.83 -7.53 6.74
N SER A 80 21.13 -7.04 5.71
CA SER A 80 21.05 -5.60 5.37
C SER A 80 19.69 -5.00 5.71
N GLN A 81 18.63 -5.79 5.66
CA GLN A 81 17.27 -5.47 6.09
C GLN A 81 16.66 -6.72 6.73
N TRP A 82 15.61 -6.57 7.54
CA TRP A 82 14.96 -7.72 8.17
C TRP A 82 14.47 -8.72 7.14
N LEU A 83 14.97 -9.96 7.20
CA LEU A 83 14.62 -11.00 6.23
C LEU A 83 13.11 -11.30 6.22
N GLY A 84 12.48 -11.33 7.40
CA GLY A 84 11.04 -11.57 7.53
C GLY A 84 10.18 -10.51 6.85
N SER A 85 10.69 -9.29 6.72
CA SER A 85 9.95 -8.18 6.12
C SER A 85 9.72 -8.31 4.62
N ARG A 86 10.45 -9.19 3.92
CA ARG A 86 10.17 -9.51 2.50
C ARG A 86 8.73 -9.99 2.33
N VAL A 87 8.33 -11.01 3.09
CA VAL A 87 6.98 -11.60 3.01
C VAL A 87 5.94 -10.66 3.63
N ILE A 88 6.27 -9.99 4.73
CA ILE A 88 5.36 -9.02 5.39
C ILE A 88 5.02 -7.86 4.44
N SER A 89 5.98 -7.36 3.66
CA SER A 89 5.72 -6.29 2.68
C SER A 89 4.70 -6.74 1.62
N ALA A 90 4.79 -7.99 1.15
CA ALA A 90 3.83 -8.54 0.20
C ALA A 90 2.45 -8.77 0.83
N GLN A 91 2.39 -9.22 2.08
CA GLN A 91 1.15 -9.38 2.84
C GLN A 91 0.44 -8.03 3.06
N LYS A 92 1.20 -6.98 3.39
CA LYS A 92 0.68 -5.61 3.53
C LYS A 92 0.18 -5.05 2.20
N ALA A 93 0.91 -5.28 1.11
CA ALA A 93 0.49 -4.90 -0.24
C ALA A 93 -0.83 -5.59 -0.61
N ASN A 94 -0.93 -6.90 -0.34
CA ASN A 94 -2.15 -7.68 -0.54
C ASN A 94 -3.31 -7.14 0.30
N THR A 95 -3.08 -6.79 1.56
CA THR A 95 -4.13 -6.21 2.42
C THR A 95 -4.67 -4.89 1.88
N GLY A 96 -3.76 -3.97 1.54
CA GLY A 96 -4.13 -2.67 0.95
C GLY A 96 -4.94 -2.83 -0.34
N ASN A 97 -4.61 -3.85 -1.15
CA ASN A 97 -5.39 -4.20 -2.33
C ASN A 97 -6.75 -4.86 -1.98
N ALA A 98 -6.75 -5.88 -1.13
CA ALA A 98 -7.89 -6.80 -0.94
C ALA A 98 -9.12 -6.13 -0.32
N PHE A 99 -8.92 -5.16 0.58
CA PHE A 99 -10.01 -4.49 1.29
C PHE A 99 -10.34 -3.10 0.75
N SER A 100 -9.68 -2.68 -0.34
CA SER A 100 -9.95 -1.41 -1.02
C SER A 100 -10.76 -1.63 -2.30
N LEU A 101 -11.56 -0.64 -2.66
CA LEU A 101 -12.43 -0.57 -3.83
C LEU A 101 -12.23 0.77 -4.55
N ASN A 102 -12.78 0.94 -5.76
CA ASN A 102 -12.70 2.23 -6.48
C ASN A 102 -13.21 3.42 -5.66
N GLY A 103 -14.19 3.21 -4.78
CA GLY A 103 -14.75 4.24 -3.88
C GLY A 103 -14.26 4.19 -2.43
N LEU A 104 -13.35 3.29 -2.07
CA LEU A 104 -12.91 3.06 -0.69
C LEU A 104 -11.43 2.69 -0.62
N ALA A 105 -10.63 3.52 0.04
CA ALA A 105 -9.22 3.25 0.31
C ALA A 105 -9.02 2.89 1.79
N ILE A 106 -8.56 1.67 2.07
CA ILE A 106 -8.24 1.17 3.41
C ILE A 106 -6.77 0.79 3.47
N SER A 107 -6.07 1.27 4.51
CA SER A 107 -4.71 0.82 4.79
C SER A 107 -4.68 -0.41 5.68
N SER A 108 -3.61 -1.19 5.60
CA SER A 108 -3.40 -2.32 6.51
C SER A 108 -3.40 -1.89 7.98
N GLY A 109 -2.89 -0.70 8.28
CA GLY A 109 -2.86 -0.16 9.64
C GLY A 109 -4.21 0.31 10.16
N ALA A 110 -5.10 0.79 9.28
CA ALA A 110 -6.41 1.28 9.71
C ALA A 110 -7.33 0.18 10.23
N LEU A 111 -7.06 -1.08 9.84
CA LEU A 111 -7.78 -2.26 10.32
C LEU A 111 -7.52 -2.55 11.80
N TYR A 112 -6.43 -2.01 12.39
CA TYR A 112 -5.98 -2.35 13.74
C TYR A 112 -7.10 -2.29 14.79
N ALA A 113 -7.88 -1.20 14.80
CA ALA A 113 -8.97 -1.01 15.76
C ALA A 113 -10.09 -2.07 15.62
N ALA A 114 -10.44 -2.43 14.38
CA ALA A 114 -11.54 -3.37 14.13
C ALA A 114 -11.19 -4.82 14.49
N VAL A 115 -9.90 -5.15 14.56
CA VAL A 115 -9.40 -6.51 14.83
C VAL A 115 -8.96 -6.73 16.27
N GLN A 116 -9.10 -5.75 17.16
CA GLN A 116 -8.87 -5.94 18.60
C GLN A 116 -9.95 -6.85 19.21
N PRO A 117 -9.69 -7.53 20.34
CA PRO A 117 -10.71 -8.31 21.04
C PRO A 117 -12.00 -7.51 21.27
N GLY A 118 -13.14 -8.07 20.86
CA GLY A 118 -14.45 -7.39 20.90
C GLY A 118 -14.76 -6.50 19.69
N GLY A 119 -13.81 -6.28 18.78
CA GLY A 119 -14.01 -5.61 17.51
C GLY A 119 -14.76 -6.48 16.49
N SER A 120 -15.43 -5.84 15.53
CA SER A 120 -16.28 -6.53 14.54
C SER A 120 -15.51 -7.42 13.57
N LEU A 121 -14.21 -7.19 13.40
CA LEU A 121 -13.30 -7.95 12.53
C LEU A 121 -12.24 -8.71 13.33
N TYR A 122 -12.48 -8.98 14.61
CA TYR A 122 -11.59 -9.83 15.40
C TYR A 122 -11.37 -11.18 14.69
N GLY A 123 -10.12 -11.53 14.42
CA GLY A 123 -9.76 -12.74 13.67
C GLY A 123 -9.49 -12.52 12.17
N LEU A 124 -9.51 -11.28 11.68
CA LEU A 124 -9.34 -10.99 10.26
C LEU A 124 -7.98 -11.45 9.72
N GLN A 125 -6.90 -11.29 10.49
CA GLN A 125 -5.56 -11.69 10.07
C GLN A 125 -5.40 -13.21 9.88
N GLU A 126 -6.27 -14.01 10.51
CA GLU A 126 -6.30 -15.47 10.39
C GLU A 126 -7.19 -15.96 9.22
N SER A 127 -8.07 -15.09 8.69
CA SER A 127 -9.09 -15.48 7.71
C SER A 127 -8.54 -15.90 6.34
N ASN A 128 -7.42 -15.31 5.93
CA ASN A 128 -6.78 -15.54 4.64
C ASN A 128 -5.28 -15.70 4.90
N PRO A 129 -4.76 -16.93 5.00
CA PRO A 129 -3.37 -17.18 5.35
C PRO A 129 -2.41 -16.79 4.22
N VAL A 130 -1.13 -16.64 4.57
CA VAL A 130 -0.04 -16.55 3.60
C VAL A 130 0.20 -17.93 2.98
N ASP A 131 0.34 -17.99 1.65
CA ASP A 131 0.83 -19.18 0.96
C ASP A 131 2.32 -19.39 1.28
N ALA A 132 2.59 -20.39 2.13
CA ALA A 132 3.93 -20.71 2.58
C ALA A 132 4.83 -21.23 1.44
N GLU A 133 4.27 -21.94 0.45
CA GLU A 133 5.05 -22.44 -0.68
C GLU A 133 5.56 -21.25 -1.51
N ALA A 134 4.68 -20.29 -1.82
CA ALA A 134 5.08 -19.08 -2.52
C ALA A 134 6.05 -18.21 -1.70
N ALA A 135 5.79 -18.03 -0.40
CA ALA A 135 6.55 -17.16 0.49
C ALA A 135 8.05 -17.54 0.56
N TYR A 136 8.34 -18.84 0.60
CA TYR A 136 9.68 -19.38 0.81
C TYR A 136 10.29 -20.03 -0.44
N LYS A 137 9.65 -19.84 -1.61
CA LYS A 137 10.13 -20.39 -2.88
C LYS A 137 11.47 -19.80 -3.30
N GLY A 138 12.27 -20.62 -3.99
CA GLY A 138 13.40 -20.19 -4.80
C GLY A 138 14.65 -19.78 -4.01
N PRO A 139 15.76 -19.51 -4.70
CA PRO A 139 17.04 -19.23 -4.05
C PRO A 139 17.09 -17.78 -3.53
N ALA A 140 17.66 -17.61 -2.32
CA ALA A 140 17.86 -16.30 -1.71
C ALA A 140 18.71 -15.35 -2.57
N THR A 141 19.55 -15.88 -3.48
CA THR A 141 20.32 -15.09 -4.46
C THR A 141 19.47 -14.19 -5.36
N SER A 142 18.16 -14.48 -5.48
CA SER A 142 17.21 -13.67 -6.28
C SER A 142 16.39 -12.68 -5.45
N PHE A 143 16.51 -12.67 -4.12
CA PHE A 143 15.66 -11.83 -3.27
C PHE A 143 15.88 -10.33 -3.55
N GLY A 144 14.79 -9.62 -3.80
CA GLY A 144 14.77 -8.19 -4.12
C GLY A 144 15.33 -7.83 -5.50
N LYS A 145 15.59 -8.81 -6.38
CA LYS A 145 15.95 -8.60 -7.79
C LYS A 145 14.69 -8.65 -8.67
N ALA A 146 14.82 -8.27 -9.95
CA ALA A 146 13.69 -8.29 -10.89
C ALA A 146 13.05 -9.69 -11.06
N ASN A 147 13.82 -10.75 -10.82
CA ASN A 147 13.37 -12.15 -10.83
C ASN A 147 13.14 -12.72 -9.42
N ASP A 148 12.76 -11.88 -8.46
CA ASP A 148 12.44 -12.33 -7.10
C ASP A 148 11.38 -13.46 -7.14
N PRO A 149 11.55 -14.56 -6.38
CA PRO A 149 10.66 -15.73 -6.46
C PRO A 149 9.18 -15.48 -6.14
N LEU A 150 8.84 -14.36 -5.48
CA LEU A 150 7.44 -13.98 -5.25
C LEU A 150 6.79 -13.42 -6.51
N VAL A 151 7.55 -12.84 -7.46
CA VAL A 151 7.02 -12.24 -8.68
C VAL A 151 6.23 -13.28 -9.48
N GLY A 152 5.00 -12.92 -9.86
CA GLY A 152 4.06 -13.79 -10.57
C GLY A 152 3.19 -14.66 -9.66
N THR A 153 3.45 -14.72 -8.36
CA THR A 153 2.65 -15.49 -7.40
C THR A 153 1.54 -14.64 -6.75
N ARG A 154 0.57 -15.31 -6.12
CA ARG A 154 -0.42 -14.69 -5.22
C ARG A 154 -0.19 -15.20 -3.80
N VAL A 155 0.77 -14.58 -3.11
CA VAL A 155 1.16 -14.99 -1.75
C VAL A 155 0.05 -14.81 -0.71
N GLY A 156 -0.93 -13.94 -0.98
CA GLY A 156 -2.09 -13.74 -0.11
C GLY A 156 -1.71 -13.17 1.26
N GLY A 157 -2.47 -13.57 2.28
CA GLY A 157 -2.28 -13.10 3.65
C GLY A 157 -2.95 -11.75 3.96
N VAL A 158 -3.29 -11.56 5.24
CA VAL A 158 -3.78 -10.27 5.77
C VAL A 158 -2.88 -9.79 6.89
N ASN A 159 -2.50 -8.51 6.81
CA ASN A 159 -1.71 -7.82 7.81
C ASN A 159 -2.50 -6.64 8.38
N VAL A 160 -2.57 -6.49 9.68
CA VAL A 160 -3.46 -5.54 10.37
C VAL A 160 -2.70 -4.40 11.06
N PHE A 161 -1.45 -4.17 10.64
CA PHE A 161 -0.63 -3.05 11.08
C PHE A 161 -0.05 -2.27 9.90
N GLY A 162 0.37 -1.04 10.16
CA GLY A 162 0.74 -0.03 9.17
C GLY A 162 1.79 -0.48 8.17
N GLY A 163 1.62 -0.08 6.90
CA GLY A 163 2.60 -0.27 5.84
C GLY A 163 2.02 -0.76 4.50
N GLY A 164 0.72 -1.05 4.42
CA GLY A 164 0.02 -1.37 3.17
C GLY A 164 -0.96 -0.27 2.76
N LEU A 165 -0.95 0.12 1.49
CA LEU A 165 -1.85 1.12 0.90
C LEU A 165 -2.39 0.64 -0.47
N PRO A 166 -3.64 0.97 -0.82
CA PRO A 166 -4.12 0.83 -2.18
C PRO A 166 -3.45 1.85 -3.12
N LEU A 167 -3.33 1.46 -4.39
CA LEU A 167 -2.85 2.30 -5.48
C LEU A 167 -3.97 2.60 -6.46
N TYR A 168 -4.04 3.85 -6.91
CA TYR A 168 -5.03 4.31 -7.88
C TYR A 168 -4.35 4.98 -9.07
N LYS A 169 -4.94 4.82 -10.25
CA LYS A 169 -4.52 5.49 -11.47
C LYS A 169 -5.77 5.85 -12.26
N ASN A 170 -5.87 7.11 -12.67
CA ASN A 170 -7.05 7.61 -13.41
C ASN A 170 -8.39 7.31 -12.71
N GLY A 171 -8.43 7.40 -11.37
CA GLY A 171 -9.63 7.16 -10.57
C GLY A 171 -10.02 5.69 -10.36
N VAL A 172 -9.18 4.74 -10.81
CA VAL A 172 -9.43 3.30 -10.69
C VAL A 172 -8.36 2.67 -9.81
N LYS A 173 -8.75 1.74 -8.93
CA LYS A 173 -7.82 0.96 -8.12
C LYS A 173 -7.06 -0.03 -9.02
N ILE A 174 -5.74 0.02 -8.99
CA ILE A 174 -4.85 -0.83 -9.80
C ILE A 174 -4.06 -1.87 -8.99
N GLY A 175 -4.31 -1.94 -7.68
CA GLY A 175 -3.61 -2.87 -6.80
C GLY A 175 -3.25 -2.25 -5.45
N GLY A 176 -2.14 -2.72 -4.89
CA GLY A 176 -1.66 -2.29 -3.60
C GLY A 176 -0.14 -2.28 -3.51
N ILE A 177 0.37 -1.41 -2.66
CA ILE A 177 1.79 -1.33 -2.30
C ILE A 177 1.94 -1.62 -0.80
N GLY A 178 2.99 -2.34 -0.45
CA GLY A 178 3.27 -2.71 0.93
C GLY A 178 4.74 -2.55 1.24
N VAL A 179 5.04 -2.04 2.43
CA VAL A 179 6.40 -1.81 2.93
C VAL A 179 6.55 -2.46 4.30
N SER A 180 7.71 -3.06 4.53
CA SER A 180 8.11 -3.51 5.86
C SER A 180 9.62 -3.47 6.05
N GLY A 181 10.06 -3.09 7.25
CA GLY A 181 11.47 -3.15 7.65
C GLY A 181 11.79 -2.36 8.91
N ASP A 182 10.81 -1.65 9.48
CA ASP A 182 10.96 -0.84 10.68
C ASP A 182 9.69 -0.94 11.55
N THR A 183 9.44 0.01 12.44
CA THR A 183 8.19 0.08 13.22
C THR A 183 6.97 0.23 12.31
N SER A 184 5.81 -0.23 12.77
CA SER A 184 4.54 -0.14 12.03
C SER A 184 4.22 1.26 11.49
N CYS A 185 4.45 2.31 12.29
CA CYS A 185 4.26 3.67 11.82
C CYS A 185 5.29 4.03 10.75
N THR A 186 6.57 3.73 10.96
CA THR A 186 7.62 4.03 9.98
C THR A 186 7.37 3.33 8.66
N ASP A 187 6.95 2.05 8.68
CA ASP A 187 6.48 1.31 7.50
C ASP A 187 5.34 2.07 6.79
N HIS A 188 4.35 2.58 7.55
CA HIS A 188 3.22 3.32 6.98
C HIS A 188 3.61 4.69 6.40
N ALA A 189 4.45 5.46 7.09
CA ALA A 189 4.95 6.74 6.61
C ALA A 189 5.79 6.56 5.34
N PHE A 190 6.63 5.51 5.31
CA PHE A 190 7.47 5.20 4.16
C PHE A 190 6.63 4.83 2.93
N VAL A 191 5.65 3.94 3.07
CA VAL A 191 4.77 3.58 1.94
C VAL A 191 3.91 4.76 1.48
N TRP A 192 3.52 5.65 2.41
CA TRP A 192 2.80 6.88 2.05
C TRP A 192 3.64 7.75 1.12
N LYS A 193 4.90 8.01 1.48
CA LYS A 193 5.83 8.77 0.63
C LYS A 193 6.08 8.07 -0.71
N MET A 194 6.25 6.75 -0.72
CA MET A 194 6.39 6.00 -1.97
C MET A 194 5.18 6.21 -2.89
N ARG A 195 3.95 6.14 -2.35
CA ARG A 195 2.75 6.35 -3.14
C ARG A 195 2.67 7.77 -3.70
N GLN A 196 3.09 8.77 -2.94
CA GLN A 196 3.18 10.15 -3.42
C GLN A 196 4.19 10.32 -4.55
N ILE A 197 5.37 9.70 -4.42
CA ILE A 197 6.40 9.70 -5.48
C ILE A 197 5.88 9.02 -6.75
N LEU A 198 5.04 7.99 -6.62
CA LEU A 198 4.41 7.29 -7.73
C LEU A 198 3.23 8.06 -8.35
N ALA A 199 2.71 9.09 -7.68
CA ALA A 199 1.48 9.81 -8.03
C ALA A 199 0.26 8.87 -8.21
N MET A 200 0.08 7.96 -7.25
CA MET A 200 -0.95 6.91 -7.28
C MET A 200 -1.91 6.94 -6.08
N GLU A 201 -2.16 8.14 -5.55
CA GLU A 201 -3.09 8.39 -4.46
C GLU A 201 -4.56 8.26 -4.92
N PRO A 202 -5.48 7.89 -4.00
CA PRO A 202 -6.91 7.99 -4.28
C PRO A 202 -7.32 9.46 -4.53
N ALA A 203 -8.30 9.65 -5.41
CA ALA A 203 -8.93 10.96 -5.58
C ALA A 203 -9.67 11.40 -4.30
N ALA A 204 -9.89 12.71 -4.14
CA ALA A 204 -10.61 13.26 -2.99
C ALA A 204 -12.06 12.75 -2.86
N SER A 205 -12.65 12.24 -3.94
CA SER A 205 -13.98 11.63 -3.95
C SER A 205 -14.02 10.20 -3.38
N VAL A 206 -12.86 9.56 -3.20
CA VAL A 206 -12.76 8.22 -2.61
C VAL A 206 -12.86 8.34 -1.09
N THR A 207 -13.62 7.44 -0.45
CA THR A 207 -13.65 7.36 1.02
C THR A 207 -12.30 6.87 1.52
N GLN A 208 -11.57 7.69 2.28
CA GLN A 208 -10.20 7.40 2.72
C GLN A 208 -10.16 7.02 4.20
N VAL A 209 -10.03 5.72 4.47
CA VAL A 209 -9.81 5.12 5.80
C VAL A 209 -8.41 4.53 5.85
N GLU A 210 -7.44 5.25 5.28
CA GLU A 210 -6.07 4.81 5.17
C GLU A 210 -5.10 5.60 6.03
N LYS A 211 -5.51 6.78 6.49
CA LYS A 211 -4.76 7.64 7.41
C LYS A 211 -4.76 7.02 8.80
N LEU A 212 -3.62 7.07 9.48
CA LEU A 212 -3.48 6.57 10.85
C LEU A 212 -3.52 7.74 11.85
N LYS A 213 -4.35 7.60 12.87
CA LYS A 213 -4.42 8.48 14.02
C LYS A 213 -3.82 7.76 15.22
N LEU A 214 -2.76 8.32 15.80
CA LEU A 214 -2.08 7.71 16.95
C LEU A 214 -2.76 8.15 18.24
N THR A 215 -3.54 7.27 18.87
CA THR A 215 -4.50 7.67 19.93
C THR A 215 -4.36 6.91 21.25
N GLY A 216 -3.64 5.78 21.28
CA GLY A 216 -3.60 4.88 22.44
C GLY A 216 -4.95 4.26 22.84
N THR A 217 -6.05 4.66 22.19
CA THR A 217 -7.43 4.21 22.38
C THR A 217 -7.99 3.85 21.01
N PHE A 218 -8.31 2.57 20.80
CA PHE A 218 -8.55 2.00 19.46
C PHE A 218 -10.04 1.86 19.16
N ALA A 219 -10.75 2.99 19.10
CA ALA A 219 -12.22 2.99 19.05
C ALA A 219 -12.77 3.05 17.62
N ALA A 220 -12.03 3.67 16.69
CA ALA A 220 -12.45 3.85 15.30
C ALA A 220 -11.40 3.28 14.32
N LEU A 221 -11.85 2.93 13.10
CA LEU A 221 -10.92 2.62 12.01
C LEU A 221 -9.95 3.80 11.79
N GLY A 222 -8.68 3.47 11.59
CA GLY A 222 -7.61 4.47 11.52
C GLY A 222 -6.96 4.78 12.87
N ASP A 223 -7.57 4.46 14.01
CA ASP A 223 -6.89 4.55 15.31
C ASP A 223 -5.80 3.46 15.39
N HIS A 224 -4.59 3.86 15.79
CA HIS A 224 -3.42 2.99 15.81
C HIS A 224 -2.55 3.27 17.07
N PRO A 225 -1.82 2.28 17.61
CA PRO A 225 -0.91 2.47 18.74
C PRO A 225 0.19 3.48 18.41
N THR A 226 0.68 4.13 19.47
CA THR A 226 1.85 5.00 19.39
C THR A 226 3.09 4.21 18.95
N CYS A 227 4.01 4.90 18.28
CA CYS A 227 5.24 4.29 17.78
C CYS A 227 6.48 4.87 18.48
N ILE A 228 7.53 4.05 18.54
CA ILE A 228 8.80 4.39 19.19
C ILE A 228 9.42 5.62 18.53
N GLY A 229 9.88 6.58 19.35
CA GLY A 229 10.59 7.77 18.89
C GLY A 229 9.71 8.90 18.36
N GLY A 230 8.39 8.72 18.29
CA GLY A 230 7.46 9.82 18.09
C GLY A 230 7.15 10.49 19.44
N ALA A 231 7.36 11.79 19.57
CA ALA A 231 6.78 12.51 20.71
C ALA A 231 5.26 12.29 20.71
N ILE A 232 4.63 12.30 21.89
CA ILE A 232 3.17 12.30 22.02
C ILE A 232 2.64 13.51 21.23
N GLY A 233 2.00 13.27 20.09
CA GLY A 233 1.50 14.33 19.21
C GLY A 233 2.45 14.79 18.10
N ASP A 234 3.54 14.09 17.79
CA ASP A 234 4.30 14.35 16.56
C ASP A 234 3.56 13.86 15.31
N GLN A 235 2.60 14.67 14.91
CA GLN A 235 1.80 14.55 13.69
C GLN A 235 2.46 15.22 12.48
N SER A 236 3.74 15.60 12.56
CA SER A 236 4.44 16.23 11.43
C SER A 236 4.76 15.24 10.29
N GLY A 237 4.58 13.93 10.50
CA GLY A 237 4.87 12.88 9.50
C GLY A 237 3.66 12.17 8.85
N PHE A 238 2.43 12.36 9.34
CA PHE A 238 1.24 11.65 8.81
C PHE A 238 0.14 12.55 8.24
N VAL A 239 0.31 13.87 8.34
CA VAL A 239 -0.43 14.82 7.50
C VAL A 239 0.57 15.34 6.49
N ALA A 240 0.69 14.66 5.34
CA ALA A 240 1.07 15.38 4.14
C ALA A 240 -0.09 16.34 3.86
N SER A 241 -0.08 17.51 4.48
CA SER A 241 -0.63 18.68 3.83
C SER A 241 0.15 18.80 2.53
N ALA A 242 -0.51 18.45 1.42
CA ALA A 242 -0.07 18.95 0.12
C ALA A 242 0.05 20.49 0.24
N PRO A 243 1.03 21.12 -0.42
CA PRO A 243 1.05 22.57 -0.56
C PRO A 243 -0.26 23.09 -1.17
#